data_AF-A0A2N0QSG3-F1
#
_entry.id   AF-A0A2N0QSG3-F1
#
_cell.length_a   1.000
_cell.length_b   1.000
_cell.length_c   1.000
_cell.angle_alpha   90.00
_cell.angle_beta   90.00
_cell.angle_gamma   90.00
#
_symmetry.space_group_name_H-M   'P 1'
#
loop_
_entity.id
_entity.type
_entity.pdbx_description
1 polymer ?
#
loop_
_entity_poly.entity_id
_entity_poly.type
_entity_poly.pdbx_seq_one_letter_code
_entity_poly.pdbx_strand_id
1 'polypeptide(L)'
;ICRFRYPKEIVERTFVRDDNNGQLELVTRRNDQYINSHSQLQLQGWRAYVDLKLILSIHAALQYVAKYASKVEPRSSAFSDVLNRILSESQPEDTLLAPVQKLLLYSVAEWDIST
;
A
#
# COMPACT_ATOMS: atom_id res chain seq x y z
N ILE A 1 7.03 9.09 -18.97
CA ILE A 1 8.12 8.66 -18.05
C ILE A 1 7.49 7.95 -16.84
N CYS A 2 7.94 6.75 -16.49
CA CYS A 2 7.40 6.00 -15.34
C CYS A 2 7.78 6.68 -14.01
N ARG A 3 6.81 6.86 -13.11
CA ARG A 3 7.03 7.44 -11.75
C ARG A 3 8.12 6.70 -10.97
N PHE A 4 8.16 5.37 -11.11
CA PHE A 4 9.12 4.50 -10.43
C PHE A 4 10.43 4.35 -11.19
N ARG A 5 10.61 5.05 -12.32
CA ARG A 5 11.81 5.01 -13.17
C ARG A 5 12.11 3.60 -13.70
N TYR A 6 11.08 2.90 -14.16
CA TYR A 6 11.26 1.70 -14.99
C TYR A 6 11.54 2.07 -16.45
N PRO A 7 12.32 1.25 -17.19
CA PRO A 7 13.00 0.03 -16.75
C PRO A 7 14.18 0.32 -15.80
N LYS A 8 14.45 -0.59 -14.86
CA LYS A 8 15.58 -0.49 -13.93
C LYS A 8 16.83 -1.13 -14.53
N GLU A 9 17.99 -0.61 -14.15
CA GLU A 9 19.26 -1.24 -14.52
C GLU A 9 19.35 -2.67 -13.96
N ILE A 10 19.87 -3.57 -14.80
CA ILE A 10 20.27 -4.93 -14.43
C ILE A 10 21.57 -4.81 -13.65
N VAL A 11 21.62 -5.48 -12.51
CA VAL A 11 22.75 -5.38 -11.58
C VAL A 11 23.12 -6.78 -11.11
N GLU A 12 24.38 -7.17 -11.28
CA GLU A 12 24.81 -8.54 -10.94
C GLU A 12 25.01 -8.77 -9.44
N ARG A 13 25.25 -7.72 -8.66
CA ARG A 13 25.56 -7.82 -7.23
C ARG A 13 24.79 -6.78 -6.43
N THR A 14 24.41 -7.12 -5.21
CA THR A 14 23.80 -6.17 -4.28
C THR A 14 24.87 -5.25 -3.71
N PHE A 15 24.62 -3.94 -3.70
CA PHE A 15 25.53 -2.94 -3.13
C PHE A 15 24.76 -1.73 -2.59
N VAL A 16 25.44 -0.90 -1.80
CA VAL A 16 24.91 0.38 -1.31
C VAL A 16 25.58 1.51 -2.10
N ARG A 17 24.79 2.52 -2.50
CA ARG A 17 25.27 3.74 -3.15
C ARG A 17 24.58 4.96 -2.59
N ASP A 18 25.15 6.14 -2.81
CA ASP A 18 24.39 7.37 -2.66
C ASP A 18 23.43 7.57 -3.84
N ASP A 19 22.21 7.99 -3.53
CA ASP A 19 21.23 8.43 -4.50
C ASP A 19 21.52 9.89 -4.94
N ASN A 20 20.72 10.40 -5.87
CA ASN A 20 20.90 11.77 -6.39
C ASN A 20 20.71 12.87 -5.33
N ASN A 21 20.19 12.52 -4.16
CA ASN A 21 19.95 13.43 -3.04
C ASN A 21 20.97 13.23 -1.90
N GLY A 22 22.01 12.41 -2.12
CA GLY A 22 23.00 12.09 -1.09
C GLY A 22 22.49 11.17 0.02
N GLN A 23 21.38 10.45 -0.22
CA GLN A 23 20.89 9.43 0.71
C GLN A 23 21.41 8.06 0.31
N LEU A 24 21.81 7.25 1.29
CA LEU A 24 22.19 5.87 1.05
C LEU A 24 20.98 5.06 0.53
N GLU A 25 21.18 4.38 -0.58
CA GLU A 25 20.23 3.50 -1.25
C GLU A 25 20.84 2.09 -1.38
N LEU A 26 20.07 1.07 -0.99
CA LEU A 26 20.41 -0.33 -1.27
C LEU A 26 19.94 -0.71 -2.67
N VAL A 27 20.88 -1.03 -3.55
CA VAL A 27 20.62 -1.58 -4.88
C VAL A 27 20.77 -3.09 -4.80
N THR A 28 19.68 -3.82 -5.02
CA THR A 28 19.70 -5.29 -5.02
C THR A 28 20.10 -5.83 -6.39
N ARG A 29 20.75 -7.00 -6.38
CA ARG A 29 20.97 -7.78 -7.62
C ARG A 29 19.65 -7.94 -8.37
N ARG A 30 19.65 -7.65 -9.67
CA ARG A 30 18.48 -7.71 -10.55
C ARG A 30 18.86 -8.34 -11.87
N ASN A 31 18.10 -9.35 -12.30
CA ASN A 31 18.24 -10.01 -13.61
C ASN A 31 17.12 -9.63 -14.60
N ASP A 32 16.04 -9.01 -14.13
CA ASP A 32 14.92 -8.53 -14.96
C ASP A 32 14.64 -7.06 -14.66
N GLN A 33 14.69 -6.22 -15.70
CA GLN A 33 14.53 -4.76 -15.61
C GLN A 33 13.15 -4.28 -15.17
N TYR A 34 12.12 -5.14 -15.20
CA TYR A 34 10.73 -4.80 -14.83
C TYR A 34 10.31 -5.35 -13.46
N ILE A 35 11.23 -6.01 -12.75
CA ILE A 35 10.98 -6.54 -11.41
C ILE A 35 11.50 -5.57 -10.35
N ASN A 36 10.74 -5.47 -9.24
CA ASN A 36 11.13 -4.75 -8.03
C ASN A 36 12.47 -5.27 -7.46
N SER A 37 13.00 -4.57 -6.46
CA SER A 37 14.21 -5.03 -5.76
C SER A 37 14.08 -6.48 -5.31
N HIS A 38 15.11 -7.29 -5.58
CA HIS A 38 15.10 -8.72 -5.28
C HIS A 38 15.19 -8.94 -3.76
N SER A 39 14.10 -9.41 -3.17
CA SER A 39 14.04 -9.91 -1.81
C SER A 39 13.29 -11.24 -1.82
N GLN A 40 13.97 -12.33 -1.46
CA GLN A 40 13.37 -13.67 -1.47
C GLN A 40 12.14 -13.74 -0.56
N LEU A 41 12.22 -13.14 0.64
CA LEU A 41 11.12 -13.08 1.59
C LEU A 41 9.90 -12.32 1.02
N GLN A 42 10.13 -11.22 0.31
CA GLN A 42 9.07 -10.43 -0.33
C GLN A 42 8.41 -11.18 -1.48
N LEU A 43 9.21 -11.82 -2.33
CA LEU A 43 8.71 -12.59 -3.47
C LEU A 43 7.88 -13.79 -3.01
N GLN A 44 8.30 -14.46 -1.94
CA GLN A 44 7.60 -15.62 -1.38
C GLN A 44 6.37 -15.24 -0.54
N GLY A 45 6.48 -14.21 0.31
CA GLY A 45 5.40 -13.84 1.23
C GLY A 45 4.31 -12.97 0.59
N TRP A 46 4.71 -11.97 -0.19
CA TRP A 46 3.82 -10.90 -0.66
C TRP A 46 3.62 -10.92 -2.18
N ARG A 47 4.03 -12.01 -2.84
CA ARG A 47 3.87 -12.23 -4.29
C ARG A 47 4.35 -11.04 -5.14
N ALA A 48 5.45 -10.40 -4.73
CA ALA A 48 6.01 -9.22 -5.37
C ALA A 48 5.13 -7.94 -5.37
N TYR A 49 4.01 -7.92 -4.62
CA TYR A 49 3.08 -6.78 -4.62
C TYR A 49 3.51 -5.60 -3.73
N VAL A 50 4.56 -5.78 -2.93
CA VAL A 50 5.11 -4.73 -2.07
C VAL A 50 6.32 -4.10 -2.73
N ASP A 51 6.66 -2.87 -2.32
CA ASP A 51 7.97 -2.27 -2.56
C ASP A 51 8.71 -2.17 -1.22
N LEU A 52 9.96 -2.62 -1.17
CA LEU A 52 10.79 -2.60 0.03
C LEU A 52 11.95 -1.62 -0.20
N LYS A 53 11.99 -0.56 0.61
CA LYS A 53 13.11 0.37 0.67
C LYS A 53 13.78 0.26 2.03
N LEU A 54 15.05 -0.15 2.03
CA LEU A 54 15.83 -0.18 3.27
C LEU A 54 16.12 1.26 3.72
N ILE A 55 15.88 1.53 5.00
CA ILE A 55 16.20 2.80 5.64
C ILE A 55 17.58 2.68 6.28
N LEU A 56 18.54 3.42 5.74
CA LEU A 56 19.95 3.33 6.11
C LEU A 56 20.42 4.45 7.06
N SER A 57 19.52 5.35 7.47
CA SER A 57 19.85 6.41 8.45
C SER A 57 18.69 6.68 9.39
N ILE A 58 19.01 7.10 10.62
CA ILE A 58 18.02 7.45 11.63
C ILE A 58 17.16 8.64 11.19
N HIS A 59 17.74 9.60 10.47
CA HIS A 59 17.01 10.75 9.96
C HIS A 59 15.95 10.33 8.93
N ALA A 60 16.31 9.46 7.98
CA ALA A 60 15.37 8.91 7.01
C ALA A 60 14.28 8.06 7.69
N ALA A 61 14.61 7.33 8.76
CA ALA A 61 13.64 6.58 9.56
C ALA A 61 12.61 7.50 10.20
N LEU A 62 13.07 8.57 10.86
CA LEU A 62 12.18 9.54 11.49
C LEU A 62 11.29 10.24 10.46
N GLN A 63 11.84 10.67 9.32
CA GLN A 63 11.05 11.27 8.24
C GLN A 63 9.98 10.31 7.70
N TYR A 64 10.35 9.04 7.52
CA TYR A 64 9.40 8.02 7.07
C TYR A 64 8.28 7.83 8.09
N VAL A 65 8.61 7.59 9.36
CA VAL A 65 7.61 7.44 10.43
C VAL A 65 6.73 8.68 10.55
N ALA A 66 7.31 9.88 10.57
CA ALA A 66 6.58 11.14 10.65
C ALA A 66 5.62 11.34 9.48
N LYS A 67 6.01 10.97 8.25
CA LYS A 67 5.14 11.05 7.07
C LYS A 67 3.89 10.20 7.22
N TYR A 68 4.02 8.99 7.77
CA TYR A 68 2.88 8.08 7.94
C TYR A 68 2.09 8.37 9.21
N ALA A 69 2.75 8.76 10.30
CA ALA A 69 2.09 9.20 11.53
C ALA A 69 1.29 10.50 11.35
N SER A 70 1.71 11.38 10.45
CA SER A 70 0.98 12.61 10.09
C SER A 70 -0.07 12.41 9.00
N LYS A 71 -0.16 11.21 8.43
CA LYS A 71 -1.22 10.89 7.48
C LYS A 71 -2.52 10.73 8.27
N VAL A 72 -3.31 11.79 8.29
CA VAL A 72 -4.66 11.73 8.83
C VAL A 72 -5.46 10.75 7.96
N GLU A 73 -5.89 9.64 8.54
CA GLU A 73 -6.84 8.78 7.87
C GLU A 73 -8.17 9.53 7.74
N PRO A 74 -8.77 9.59 6.54
CA PRO A 74 -10.11 10.13 6.41
C PRO A 74 -10.99 9.31 7.36
N ARG A 75 -11.70 10.00 8.25
CA ARG A 75 -12.64 9.33 9.15
C ARG A 75 -13.60 8.51 8.30
N SER A 76 -13.55 7.18 8.45
CA SER A 76 -14.52 6.28 7.84
C SER A 76 -15.92 6.78 8.17
N SER A 77 -16.85 6.68 7.21
CA SER A 77 -18.26 6.86 7.53
C SER A 77 -18.61 5.96 8.70
N ALA A 78 -19.39 6.44 9.66
CA ALA A 78 -19.81 5.53 10.71
C ALA A 78 -20.60 4.41 10.04
N PHE A 79 -20.42 3.16 10.48
CA PHE A 79 -21.16 2.01 9.97
C PHE A 79 -22.68 2.27 9.96
N SER A 80 -23.17 3.07 10.92
CA SER A 80 -24.55 3.56 10.98
C SER A 80 -24.96 4.41 9.77
N ASP A 81 -24.06 5.24 9.23
CA ASP A 81 -24.35 6.09 8.07
C ASP A 81 -24.45 5.27 6.79
N VAL A 82 -23.57 4.26 6.65
CA VAL A 82 -23.63 3.29 5.55
C VAL A 82 -24.91 2.46 5.62
N LEU A 83 -25.24 1.96 6.82
CA LEU A 83 -26.50 1.26 7.08
C LEU A 83 -27.72 2.11 6.74
N ASN A 84 -27.78 3.34 7.24
CA ASN A 84 -28.89 4.25 7.00
C ASN A 84 -29.04 4.57 5.52
N ARG A 85 -27.92 4.72 4.79
CA ARG A 85 -27.94 4.92 3.34
C ARG A 85 -28.51 3.70 2.61
N ILE A 86 -28.05 2.49 2.95
CA ILE A 86 -28.57 1.25 2.35
C ILE A 86 -30.08 1.10 2.61
N LEU A 87 -30.52 1.39 3.83
CA LEU A 87 -31.94 1.34 4.21
C LEU A 87 -32.78 2.42 3.50
N SER A 88 -32.23 3.61 3.28
CA SER A 88 -32.92 4.70 2.56
C SER A 88 -33.02 4.46 1.06
N GLU A 89 -32.08 3.71 0.47
CA GLU A 89 -32.05 3.40 -0.96
C GLU A 89 -32.85 2.13 -1.33
N SER A 90 -33.30 1.34 -0.34
CA SER A 90 -34.09 0.12 -0.56
C SER A 90 -35.60 0.40 -0.63
N GLN A 91 -36.27 -0.14 -1.65
CA GLN A 91 -37.73 -0.17 -1.73
C GLN A 91 -38.28 -1.33 -0.86
N PRO A 92 -39.49 -1.20 -0.27
CA PRO A 92 -40.06 -2.25 0.58
C PRO A 92 -40.34 -3.58 -0.15
N GLU A 93 -40.39 -3.56 -1.48
CA GLU A 93 -40.58 -4.71 -2.37
C GLU A 93 -39.24 -5.38 -2.77
N ASP A 94 -38.10 -4.75 -2.49
CA ASP A 94 -36.80 -5.23 -2.92
C ASP A 94 -36.38 -6.49 -2.14
N THR A 95 -35.84 -7.47 -2.85
CA THR A 95 -35.25 -8.65 -2.23
C THR A 95 -34.05 -8.23 -1.35
N LEU A 96 -34.06 -8.61 -0.07
CA LEU A 96 -33.03 -8.26 0.93
C LEU A 96 -31.59 -8.65 0.52
N LEU A 97 -31.42 -9.47 -0.51
CA LEU A 97 -30.14 -9.92 -1.03
C LEU A 97 -29.24 -8.76 -1.53
N ALA A 98 -29.78 -7.81 -2.30
CA ALA A 98 -28.98 -6.72 -2.87
C ALA A 98 -28.50 -5.71 -1.80
N PRO A 99 -29.34 -5.29 -0.83
CA PRO A 99 -28.91 -4.51 0.33
C PRO A 99 -27.85 -5.23 1.17
N VAL A 100 -28.01 -6.54 1.42
CA VAL A 100 -27.05 -7.34 2.22
C VAL A 100 -25.71 -7.49 1.49
N GLN A 101 -25.71 -7.73 0.18
CA GLN A 101 -24.49 -7.77 -0.62
C GLN A 101 -23.75 -6.43 -0.62
N LYS A 102 -24.48 -5.31 -0.74
CA LYS A 102 -23.89 -3.96 -0.59
C LYS A 102 -23.28 -3.79 0.80
N LEU A 103 -23.99 -4.19 1.87
CA LEU A 103 -23.49 -4.10 3.24
C LEU A 103 -22.18 -4.89 3.43
N LEU A 104 -22.13 -6.12 2.92
CA LEU A 104 -20.93 -6.97 2.97
C LEU A 104 -19.76 -6.39 2.18
N LEU A 105 -20.02 -5.74 1.05
CA LEU A 105 -18.99 -5.04 0.25
C LEU A 105 -18.45 -3.80 0.97
N TYR A 106 -19.33 -3.01 1.60
CA TYR A 106 -18.93 -1.82 2.33
C TYR A 106 -18.17 -2.16 3.61
N SER A 107 -18.57 -3.19 4.37
CA SER A 107 -17.86 -3.59 5.60
C SER A 107 -16.45 -4.16 5.31
N VAL A 108 -16.27 -4.82 4.16
CA VAL A 108 -14.95 -5.28 3.72
C VAL A 108 -14.08 -4.11 3.22
N ALA A 109 -14.70 -3.08 2.64
CA ALA A 109 -14.00 -1.84 2.26
C ALA A 109 -13.61 -0.98 3.47
N GLU A 110 -14.38 -1.08 4.58
CA GLU A 110 -14.14 -0.41 5.87
C GLU A 110 -13.15 -1.16 6.78
N TRP A 111 -12.18 -1.92 6.25
CA TRP A 111 -11.08 -2.45 7.07
C TRP A 111 -10.20 -1.29 7.60
N ASP A 112 -10.71 -0.60 8.63
CA ASP A 112 -10.00 0.30 9.51
C ASP A 112 -9.10 -0.57 10.40
N ILE A 113 -7.80 -0.57 10.12
CA ILE A 113 -6.81 -0.94 11.13
C ILE A 113 -6.37 0.35 11.80
N SER A 114 -7.29 1.01 12.50
CA SER A 114 -6.94 2.07 13.46
C SER A 114 -6.88 1.44 14.84
N THR A 115 -5.68 1.41 15.43
CA THR A 115 -5.43 0.98 16.82
C THR A 115 -5.84 2.07 17.80
#